data_AF-A0AAD7CCR1-F1
#
_entry.id   AF-A0AAD7CCR1-F1
#
_cell.length_a   1.000
_cell.length_b   1.000
_cell.length_c   1.000
_cell.angle_alpha   90.00
_cell.angle_beta   90.00
_cell.angle_gamma   90.00
#
_symmetry.space_group_name_H-M   'P 1'
#
loop_
_entity.id
_entity.type
_entity.pdbx_description
1 polymer ?
#
loop_
_entity_poly.entity_id
_entity_poly.type
_entity_poly.pdbx_seq_one_letter_code
_entity_poly.pdbx_strand_id
1 'polypeptide(L)'
;MQFLNIVILSVAALITSTAGCKCLGGGVVHPEFTEPCCAELNGDFNPTNGDCAASSISEHLSNFRSCCESKAPGLTSDCDFP
;
A
#
# COMPACT_ATOMS: atom_id res chain seq x y z
N MET A 1 -1.69 -21.89 46.44
CA MET A 1 -0.82 -21.05 45.60
C MET A 1 -1.07 -21.48 44.16
N GLN A 2 -1.94 -20.76 43.41
CA GLN A 2 -1.54 -19.74 42.41
C GLN A 2 -0.90 -20.40 41.17
N PHE A 3 -1.29 -20.19 39.91
CA PHE A 3 -2.36 -19.48 39.22
C PHE A 3 -2.41 -20.05 37.80
N LEU A 4 -3.54 -19.91 37.11
CA LEU A 4 -3.71 -20.25 35.69
C LEU A 4 -2.58 -19.66 34.81
N ASN A 5 -1.95 -20.50 33.99
CA ASN A 5 -1.11 -20.05 32.88
C ASN A 5 -2.00 -19.46 31.78
N ILE A 6 -2.26 -18.17 31.85
CA ILE A 6 -2.93 -17.42 30.79
C ILE A 6 -1.90 -17.19 29.69
N VAL A 7 -1.99 -17.99 28.62
CA VAL A 7 -1.26 -17.75 27.37
C VAL A 7 -1.89 -16.50 26.74
N ILE A 8 -1.16 -15.38 26.83
CA ILE A 8 -1.56 -14.12 26.19
C ILE A 8 -1.36 -14.27 24.69
N LEU A 9 -2.43 -14.52 23.93
CA LEU A 9 -2.43 -14.29 22.48
C LEU A 9 -2.34 -12.78 22.24
N SER A 10 -1.13 -12.29 21.98
CA SER A 10 -0.94 -10.94 21.44
C SER A 10 -1.36 -10.93 19.97
N VAL A 11 -2.63 -10.62 19.72
CA VAL A 11 -3.09 -10.17 18.40
C VAL A 11 -2.49 -8.78 18.21
N ALA A 12 -1.35 -8.70 17.52
CA ALA A 12 -0.89 -7.44 16.96
C ALA A 12 -1.92 -7.05 15.89
N ALA A 13 -2.96 -6.32 16.29
CA ALA A 13 -3.73 -5.51 15.37
C ALA A 13 -2.76 -4.46 14.84
N LEU A 14 -2.09 -4.79 13.73
CA LEU A 14 -1.42 -3.82 12.90
C LEU A 14 -2.48 -2.76 12.62
N ILE A 15 -2.27 -1.57 13.18
CA ILE A 15 -3.02 -0.39 12.83
C ILE A 15 -2.68 -0.17 11.36
N THR A 16 -3.45 -0.79 10.47
CA THR A 16 -3.41 -0.45 9.07
C THR A 16 -4.03 0.94 9.04
N SER A 17 -3.18 1.96 9.13
CA SER A 17 -3.46 3.19 8.42
C SER A 17 -3.95 2.72 7.06
N THR A 18 -5.18 3.08 6.69
CA THR A 18 -5.68 2.91 5.33
C THR A 18 -4.86 3.86 4.46
N ALA A 19 -3.56 3.55 4.33
CA ALA A 19 -2.62 4.27 3.51
C ALA A 19 -3.02 3.94 2.09
N GLY A 20 -3.38 4.98 1.34
CA GLY A 20 -3.45 4.87 -0.09
C GLY A 20 -2.03 4.71 -0.64
N CYS A 21 -1.84 3.79 -1.59
CA CYS A 21 -0.62 3.70 -2.36
C CYS A 21 -0.64 4.72 -3.49
N LYS A 22 0.49 5.39 -3.68
CA LYS A 22 0.76 6.41 -4.67
C LYS A 22 2.12 6.17 -5.30
N CYS A 23 2.20 6.45 -6.60
CA CYS A 23 3.48 6.60 -7.26
C CYS A 23 4.10 7.94 -6.88
N LEU A 24 5.38 7.94 -6.53
CA LEU A 24 6.14 9.12 -6.13
C LEU A 24 7.53 9.14 -6.73
N GLY A 25 8.05 10.33 -7.05
CA GLY A 25 9.39 10.55 -7.57
C GLY A 25 9.94 11.89 -7.12
N GLY A 26 11.17 11.91 -6.60
CA GLY A 26 11.77 13.15 -6.08
C GLY A 26 10.97 13.84 -4.97
N GLY A 27 10.15 13.09 -4.22
CA GLY A 27 9.26 13.62 -3.17
C GLY A 27 7.92 14.18 -3.67
N VAL A 28 7.64 14.08 -4.96
CA VAL A 28 6.38 14.53 -5.58
C VAL A 28 5.49 13.32 -5.87
N VAL A 29 4.19 13.46 -5.63
CA VAL A 29 3.17 12.45 -5.96
C VAL A 29 2.76 12.58 -7.42
N HIS A 30 2.63 11.44 -8.10
CA HIS A 30 2.22 11.34 -9.50
C HIS A 30 0.90 10.56 -9.62
N PRO A 31 -0.25 11.23 -9.45
CA PRO A 31 -1.56 10.59 -9.59
C PRO A 31 -1.79 10.03 -11.00
N GLU A 32 -1.20 10.66 -12.02
CA GLU A 32 -1.26 10.20 -13.42
C GLU A 32 -0.65 8.81 -13.65
N PHE A 33 0.23 8.36 -12.74
CA PHE A 33 0.80 7.02 -12.73
C PHE A 33 0.13 6.10 -11.72
N THR A 34 -0.42 6.67 -10.65
CA THR A 34 -1.10 5.93 -9.58
C THR A 34 -2.38 5.26 -10.07
N GLU A 35 -3.23 6.00 -10.79
CA GLU A 35 -4.49 5.48 -11.33
C GLU A 35 -4.28 4.25 -12.24
N PRO A 36 -3.46 4.31 -13.31
CA PRO A 36 -3.29 3.15 -14.19
C PRO A 36 -2.61 1.98 -13.49
N CYS A 37 -1.68 2.20 -12.56
CA CYS A 37 -1.06 1.13 -11.79
C CYS A 37 -2.03 0.47 -10.81
N CYS A 38 -2.95 1.23 -10.23
CA CYS A 38 -4.01 0.70 -9.39
C CYS A 38 -4.98 -0.17 -10.22
N ALA A 39 -5.40 0.35 -11.39
CA ALA A 39 -6.31 -0.34 -12.29
C ALA A 39 -5.72 -1.66 -12.85
N GLU A 40 -4.42 -1.70 -13.17
CA GLU A 40 -3.73 -2.91 -13.65
C GLU A 40 -3.80 -4.07 -12.64
N LEU A 41 -3.91 -3.75 -11.35
CA LEU A 41 -4.01 -4.72 -10.25
C LEU A 41 -5.45 -4.94 -9.79
N ASN A 42 -6.44 -4.41 -10.50
CA ASN A 42 -7.85 -4.40 -10.10
C ASN A 42 -8.08 -3.77 -8.71
N GLY A 43 -7.26 -2.77 -8.37
CA GLY A 43 -7.38 -2.01 -7.13
C GLY A 43 -8.49 -0.98 -7.15
N ASP A 44 -8.82 -0.46 -5.97
CA ASP A 44 -9.80 0.61 -5.76
C ASP A 44 -9.08 1.97 -5.72
N PHE A 45 -9.20 2.72 -6.81
CA PHE A 45 -8.62 4.05 -6.93
C PHE A 45 -9.61 5.12 -6.48
N ASN A 46 -9.18 5.97 -5.55
CA ASN A 46 -9.95 7.12 -5.10
C ASN A 46 -9.52 8.39 -5.87
N PRO A 47 -10.36 8.90 -6.80
CA PRO A 47 -10.02 10.07 -7.61
C PRO A 47 -10.04 11.38 -6.82
N THR A 48 -10.59 11.39 -5.60
CA THR A 48 -10.66 12.62 -4.78
C THR A 48 -9.32 12.93 -4.13
N ASN A 49 -8.54 11.91 -3.75
CA ASN A 49 -7.24 12.07 -3.09
C ASN A 49 -6.06 11.46 -3.89
N GLY A 50 -6.35 10.79 -5.01
CA GLY A 50 -5.36 10.16 -5.88
C GLY A 50 -4.72 8.90 -5.29
N ASP A 51 -5.41 8.23 -4.36
CA ASP A 51 -4.91 7.04 -3.66
C ASP A 51 -5.39 5.74 -4.31
N CYS A 52 -4.52 4.74 -4.40
CA CYS A 52 -4.94 3.35 -4.56
C CYS A 52 -5.14 2.71 -3.18
N ALA A 53 -6.32 2.21 -2.84
CA ALA A 53 -6.54 1.61 -1.52
C ALA A 53 -5.61 0.39 -1.31
N ALA A 54 -4.62 0.48 -0.40
CA ALA A 54 -3.64 -0.60 -0.20
C ALA A 54 -4.27 -1.95 0.13
N SER A 55 -5.43 -1.95 0.82
CA SER A 55 -6.19 -3.17 1.11
C SER A 55 -6.68 -3.89 -0.15
N SER A 56 -7.02 -3.14 -1.21
CA SER A 56 -7.50 -3.70 -2.48
C SER A 56 -6.40 -4.36 -3.31
N ILE A 57 -5.13 -4.04 -3.04
CA ILE A 57 -3.95 -4.56 -3.75
C ILE A 57 -2.93 -5.18 -2.79
N SER A 58 -3.36 -5.62 -1.61
CA SER A 58 -2.46 -6.05 -0.53
C SER A 58 -1.56 -7.24 -0.90
N GLU A 59 -2.03 -8.13 -1.78
CA GLU A 59 -1.26 -9.26 -2.33
C GLU A 59 -0.35 -8.86 -3.52
N HIS A 60 -0.43 -7.60 -3.96
CA HIS A 60 0.19 -7.08 -5.18
C HIS A 60 0.99 -5.79 -4.94
N LEU A 61 1.33 -5.44 -3.70
CA LEU A 61 2.08 -4.22 -3.37
C LEU A 61 3.42 -4.12 -4.11
N SER A 62 4.14 -5.24 -4.25
CA SER A 62 5.39 -5.31 -5.03
C SER A 62 5.15 -5.10 -6.53
N ASN A 63 4.00 -5.55 -7.06
CA ASN A 63 3.62 -5.29 -8.46
C ASN A 63 3.26 -3.82 -8.65
N PHE A 64 2.58 -3.20 -7.68
CA PHE A 64 2.23 -1.78 -7.73
C PHE A 64 3.49 -0.91 -7.78
N ARG A 65 4.48 -1.21 -6.91
CA ARG A 65 5.80 -0.57 -6.95
C ARG A 65 6.48 -0.75 -8.31
N SER A 66 6.52 -1.98 -8.83
CA SER A 66 7.12 -2.29 -10.13
C SER A 66 6.45 -1.50 -11.25
N CYS A 67 5.11 -1.33 -11.18
CA CYS A 67 4.38 -0.52 -12.12
C CYS A 67 4.80 0.96 -12.04
N CYS A 68 4.90 1.55 -10.85
CA CYS A 68 5.38 2.93 -10.69
C CYS A 68 6.79 3.11 -11.27
N GLU A 69 7.71 2.20 -10.94
CA GLU A 69 9.10 2.20 -11.45
C GLU A 69 9.17 2.08 -12.99
N SER A 70 8.18 1.43 -13.61
CA SER A 70 8.09 1.28 -15.07
C SER A 70 7.65 2.56 -15.80
N LYS A 71 6.97 3.50 -15.12
CA LYS A 71 6.41 4.69 -15.78
C LYS A 71 7.47 5.74 -16.11
N ALA A 72 8.45 5.92 -15.23
CA ALA A 72 9.56 6.85 -15.42
C ALA A 72 10.72 6.54 -14.47
N PRO A 73 11.97 6.90 -14.83
CA PRO A 73 13.11 6.75 -13.94
C PRO A 73 12.93 7.52 -12.63
N GLY A 74 13.19 6.86 -11.50
CA GLY A 74 13.16 7.49 -10.18
C GLY A 74 11.77 7.55 -9.52
N LEU A 75 10.75 6.95 -10.14
CA LEU A 75 9.46 6.69 -9.50
C LEU A 75 9.52 5.44 -8.61
N THR A 76 8.75 5.43 -7.53
CA THR A 76 8.50 4.27 -6.67
C THR A 76 7.11 4.39 -6.02
N SER A 77 6.74 3.43 -5.16
CA SER A 77 5.49 3.45 -4.38
C SER A 77 5.76 3.96 -2.94
N ASP A 78 4.82 4.69 -2.32
CA ASP A 78 4.87 5.04 -0.88
C ASP A 78 4.38 3.90 0.02
N CYS A 79 3.64 2.94 -0.51
CA CYS A 79 3.30 1.74 0.24
C CYS A 79 4.54 0.88 0.48
N ASP A 80 4.79 0.59 1.77
CA ASP A 80 5.72 -0.44 2.21
C ASP A 80 5.23 -1.82 1.73
N PHE A 81 6.18 -2.64 1.29
CA PHE A 81 5.98 -4.04 0.97
C PHE A 81 6.74 -4.87 2.03
N PRO A 82 6.14 -5.94 2.57
CA PRO A 82 6.82 -6.84 3.52
C PRO A 82 7.93 -7.68 2.88
#